data_AF-A0A820VKX6-F1
#
_entry.id   AF-A0A820VKX6-F1
#
_cell.length_a   1.000
_cell.length_b   1.000
_cell.length_c   1.000
_cell.angle_alpha   90.00
_cell.angle_beta   90.00
_cell.angle_gamma   90.00
#
_symmetry.space_group_name_H-M   'P 1'
#
loop_
_entity.id
_entity.type
_entity.pdbx_description
1 polymer ?
#
loop_
_entity_poly.entity_id
_entity_poly.type
_entity_poly.pdbx_seq_one_letter_code
_entity_poly.pdbx_strand_id
1 'polypeptide(L)'
;FLRSDSSSNVRSNTFDSTNSSLLQIAKSSYAENKQREDLFRLNKLRHVASESVQRAFGNNDDDDDDDNNNNNNNNESTLSRKRSSSSSSSSSSSSNNDTNNRTKNMQSPQFQMSSGRKRSKKPRRAKRANKKMQLEEPKPEHCERLEKRRNRFTNETTPTIIKPIQAPSPSSIVSDNTKALVGTCQKLEKNYLRLTSEADPSTIRPLSILERAFSFVMDKYRLNKDWSYISDQLKSIRQDLMVQSIRNDFTVLVYEENARIALEMGDREQFNQCQTQLETLYDNGCNRTHLNEFLIYRLLYSLLLNDYKKTNRILIDIDTVKIAAAANGKSKSKDIEHIDLALELCTAIRRKNYIHFFIIYRSLPQLASCLVNLFIDIYRKQVLKALVWGFAPSFPIEAITQMLAYESNEICQKHLSSLGITLIDESLSGVSIDCRATRAIFEKK
;
A
#
# COMPACT_ATOMS: atom_id res chain seq x y z
N PHE A 1 -27.26 -2.16 68.08
CA PHE A 1 -25.94 -1.50 68.22
C PHE A 1 -25.03 -2.06 67.14
N LEU A 2 -24.46 -1.37 66.16
CA LEU A 2 -24.54 -0.01 65.62
C LEU A 2 -23.84 -0.09 64.24
N ARG A 3 -24.46 0.49 63.20
CA ARG A 3 -23.88 1.36 62.12
C ARG A 3 -22.53 0.98 61.47
N SER A 4 -22.48 0.66 60.17
CA SER A 4 -22.54 1.52 58.95
C SER A 4 -21.15 1.95 58.46
N ASP A 5 -20.84 1.63 57.20
CA ASP A 5 -20.35 2.65 56.25
C ASP A 5 -20.43 2.16 54.80
N SER A 6 -21.30 2.83 54.06
CA SER A 6 -21.55 2.70 52.63
C SER A 6 -21.07 3.99 51.97
N SER A 7 -19.91 3.98 51.32
CA SER A 7 -19.47 5.08 50.43
C SER A 7 -18.31 4.69 49.50
N SER A 8 -18.58 3.93 48.43
CA SER A 8 -17.61 3.81 47.32
C SER A 8 -18.21 3.29 46.01
N ASN A 9 -19.30 3.89 45.51
CA ASN A 9 -19.89 3.45 44.23
C ASN A 9 -20.37 4.59 43.31
N VAL A 10 -19.57 5.65 43.15
CA VAL A 10 -19.91 6.78 42.26
C VAL A 10 -18.81 7.14 41.25
N ARG A 11 -17.60 6.56 41.31
CA ARG A 11 -16.49 6.95 40.40
C ARG A 11 -16.26 6.06 39.17
N SER A 12 -16.95 4.93 39.04
CA SER A 12 -16.81 4.02 37.88
C SER A 12 -17.76 4.33 36.72
N ASN A 13 -18.93 4.94 36.97
CA ASN A 13 -19.94 5.14 35.91
C ASN A 13 -19.71 6.34 34.99
N THR A 14 -18.85 7.30 35.36
CA THR A 14 -18.59 8.50 34.53
C THR A 14 -17.52 8.27 33.45
N PHE A 15 -16.61 7.30 33.63
CA PHE A 15 -15.53 7.01 32.67
C PHE A 15 -15.98 6.10 31.52
N ASP A 16 -16.88 5.14 31.76
CA ASP A 16 -17.45 4.32 30.68
C ASP A 16 -18.46 5.11 29.82
N SER A 17 -19.18 6.06 30.42
CA SER A 17 -20.10 6.94 29.71
C SER A 17 -19.38 7.85 28.70
N THR A 18 -18.20 8.36 29.04
CA THR A 18 -17.42 9.27 28.19
C THR A 18 -16.74 8.53 27.03
N ASN A 19 -16.25 7.31 27.25
CA ASN A 19 -15.72 6.44 26.18
C ASN A 19 -16.80 5.98 25.20
N SER A 20 -17.99 5.64 25.70
CA SER A 20 -19.14 5.32 24.84
C SER A 20 -19.58 6.54 24.03
N SER A 21 -19.56 7.74 24.62
CA SER A 21 -19.91 8.99 23.95
C SER A 21 -18.93 9.37 22.84
N LEU A 22 -17.62 9.25 23.07
CA LEU A 22 -16.59 9.49 22.05
C LEU A 22 -16.65 8.48 20.89
N LEU A 23 -16.91 7.21 21.20
CA LEU A 23 -17.10 6.17 20.17
C LEU A 23 -18.34 6.45 19.31
N GLN A 24 -19.41 6.96 19.92
CA GLN A 24 -20.65 7.31 19.22
C GLN A 24 -20.46 8.56 18.34
N ILE A 25 -19.74 9.59 18.83
CA ILE A 25 -19.38 10.77 18.04
C ILE A 25 -18.48 10.39 16.85
N ALA A 26 -17.50 9.51 17.06
CA ALA A 26 -16.62 9.03 15.99
C ALA A 26 -17.39 8.23 14.93
N LYS A 27 -18.31 7.36 15.35
CA LYS A 27 -19.18 6.59 14.44
C LYS A 27 -20.12 7.48 13.63
N SER A 28 -20.74 8.48 14.26
CA SER A 28 -21.62 9.45 13.58
C SER A 28 -20.84 10.33 12.60
N SER A 29 -19.69 10.86 13.00
CA SER A 29 -18.82 11.65 12.11
C SER A 29 -18.32 10.84 10.92
N TYR A 30 -17.99 9.55 11.13
CA TYR A 30 -17.60 8.66 10.05
C TYR A 30 -18.76 8.39 9.07
N ALA A 31 -19.97 8.15 9.59
CA ALA A 31 -21.16 7.93 8.77
C ALA A 31 -21.51 9.15 7.91
N GLU A 32 -21.46 10.36 8.47
CA GLU A 32 -21.70 11.61 7.74
C GLU A 32 -20.64 11.86 6.67
N ASN A 33 -19.37 11.60 6.98
CA ASN A 33 -18.28 11.74 6.00
C ASN A 33 -18.39 10.70 4.88
N LYS A 34 -18.81 9.47 5.18
CA LYS A 34 -19.06 8.42 4.19
C LYS A 34 -20.22 8.81 3.25
N GLN A 35 -21.32 9.33 3.80
CA GLN A 35 -22.44 9.83 3.00
C GLN A 35 -22.05 10.99 2.08
N ARG A 36 -21.22 11.93 2.56
CA ARG A 36 -20.68 13.02 1.70
C ARG A 36 -19.79 12.50 0.58
N GLU A 37 -18.96 11.50 0.83
CA GLU A 37 -18.10 10.89 -0.20
C GLU A 37 -18.91 10.10 -1.23
N ASP A 38 -19.94 9.37 -0.80
CA ASP A 38 -20.83 8.65 -1.71
C ASP A 38 -21.63 9.62 -2.59
N LEU A 39 -22.11 10.74 -2.03
CA LEU A 39 -22.71 11.86 -2.79
C LEU A 39 -21.73 12.48 -3.78
N PHE A 40 -20.48 12.68 -3.39
CA PHE A 40 -19.45 13.23 -4.27
C PHE A 40 -19.12 12.28 -5.43
N ARG A 41 -19.00 10.97 -5.16
CA ARG A 41 -18.81 9.94 -6.19
C ARG A 41 -20.00 9.86 -7.15
N LEU A 42 -21.22 9.92 -6.62
CA LEU A 42 -22.44 9.89 -7.43
C LEU A 42 -22.54 11.13 -8.33
N ASN A 43 -22.21 12.32 -7.82
CA ASN A 43 -22.17 13.55 -8.62
C ASN A 43 -21.07 13.51 -9.69
N LYS A 44 -19.91 12.91 -9.40
CA LYS A 44 -18.84 12.72 -10.39
C LYS A 44 -19.25 11.76 -11.49
N LEU A 45 -19.92 10.65 -11.15
CA LEU A 45 -20.46 9.70 -12.12
C LEU A 45 -21.56 10.33 -12.99
N ARG A 46 -22.43 11.16 -12.39
CA ARG A 46 -23.46 11.92 -13.12
C ARG A 46 -22.85 12.90 -14.13
N HIS A 47 -21.76 13.59 -13.77
CA HIS A 47 -21.04 14.49 -14.67
C HIS A 47 -20.42 13.74 -15.87
N VAL A 48 -19.80 12.59 -15.62
CA VAL A 48 -19.23 11.74 -16.68
C VAL A 48 -20.33 11.18 -17.60
N ALA A 49 -21.47 10.80 -17.03
CA ALA A 49 -22.62 10.36 -17.81
C ALA A 49 -23.20 11.50 -18.68
N SER A 50 -23.32 12.72 -18.15
CA SER A 50 -23.80 13.88 -18.93
C SER A 50 -22.85 14.28 -20.07
N GLU A 51 -21.53 14.20 -19.85
CA GLU A 51 -20.54 14.43 -20.92
C GLU A 51 -20.59 13.35 -22.00
N SER A 52 -20.91 12.11 -21.61
CA SER A 52 -21.05 10.99 -22.55
C SER A 52 -22.33 11.11 -23.39
N VAL A 53 -23.43 11.59 -22.80
CA VAL A 53 -24.69 11.89 -23.49
C VAL A 53 -24.54 13.06 -24.46
N GLN A 54 -23.83 14.13 -24.08
CA GLN A 54 -23.55 15.26 -24.98
C GLN A 54 -22.69 14.86 -26.19
N ARG A 55 -21.77 13.91 -26.05
CA ARG A 55 -21.02 13.35 -27.19
C ARG A 55 -21.84 12.41 -28.08
N ALA A 56 -22.90 11.80 -27.56
CA ALA A 56 -23.73 10.85 -28.31
C ALA A 56 -24.83 11.53 -29.16
N PHE A 57 -25.20 12.77 -28.84
CA PHE A 57 -26.28 13.51 -29.53
C PHE A 57 -25.79 14.73 -30.33
N GLY A 58 -24.48 14.99 -30.39
CA GLY A 58 -23.91 16.07 -31.19
C GLY A 58 -23.10 15.51 -32.35
N ASN A 59 -23.80 15.01 -33.38
CA ASN A 59 -23.34 14.85 -34.78
C ASN A 59 -24.45 14.13 -35.58
N ASN A 60 -25.48 14.88 -35.96
CA ASN A 60 -26.30 14.59 -37.13
C ASN A 60 -26.36 15.91 -37.89
N ASP A 61 -25.83 15.93 -39.11
CA ASP A 61 -26.32 16.68 -40.27
C ASP A 61 -25.34 16.37 -41.44
N ASP A 62 -25.68 15.29 -42.14
CA ASP A 62 -25.64 15.00 -43.58
C ASP A 62 -24.62 15.74 -44.49
N ASP A 63 -23.71 14.95 -45.07
CA ASP A 63 -23.02 15.23 -46.33
C ASP A 63 -23.86 14.62 -47.48
N ASP A 64 -24.42 15.45 -48.35
CA ASP A 64 -24.91 15.07 -49.68
C ASP A 64 -24.11 15.84 -50.75
N ASP A 65 -23.80 15.12 -51.82
CA ASP A 65 -22.97 15.43 -52.98
C ASP A 65 -23.27 16.79 -53.66
N ASP A 66 -22.24 17.47 -54.20
CA ASP A 66 -22.07 17.59 -55.66
C ASP A 66 -20.82 18.38 -56.10
N ASP A 67 -20.36 18.03 -57.30
CA ASP A 67 -19.20 18.51 -58.05
C ASP A 67 -19.21 20.01 -58.44
N ASN A 68 -18.03 20.45 -58.90
CA ASN A 68 -17.76 21.46 -59.94
C ASN A 68 -17.39 22.93 -59.58
N ASN A 69 -16.11 23.22 -59.86
CA ASN A 69 -15.62 24.25 -60.79
C ASN A 69 -15.70 25.76 -60.46
N ASN A 70 -14.51 26.36 -60.54
CA ASN A 70 -14.16 27.63 -61.17
C ASN A 70 -14.34 28.98 -60.44
N ASN A 71 -13.22 29.71 -60.50
CA ASN A 71 -13.06 31.13 -60.79
C ASN A 71 -13.34 32.22 -59.74
N ASN A 72 -12.22 32.89 -59.43
CA ASN A 72 -11.98 34.34 -59.51
C ASN A 72 -12.66 35.32 -58.54
N ASN A 73 -11.75 36.15 -58.02
CA ASN A 73 -11.83 37.61 -57.83
C ASN A 73 -12.32 38.18 -56.49
N ASN A 74 -11.34 38.86 -55.89
CA ASN A 74 -11.38 40.25 -55.40
C ASN A 74 -12.14 40.56 -54.11
N ASN A 75 -11.32 40.87 -53.10
CA ASN A 75 -11.26 42.17 -52.44
C ASN A 75 -12.52 43.03 -52.54
N GLU A 76 -13.21 43.22 -51.40
CA GLU A 76 -13.43 44.57 -50.93
C GLU A 76 -13.65 44.62 -49.42
N SER A 77 -12.77 45.39 -48.79
CA SER A 77 -12.88 45.92 -47.45
C SER A 77 -13.89 47.07 -47.42
N THR A 78 -14.72 47.14 -46.37
CA THR A 78 -14.75 48.24 -45.38
C THR A 78 -16.16 48.60 -44.88
N LEU A 79 -16.15 49.04 -43.60
CA LEU A 79 -17.12 49.90 -42.90
C LEU A 79 -18.41 49.25 -42.36
N SER A 80 -18.94 49.59 -41.19
CA SER A 80 -18.50 50.25 -39.95
C SER A 80 -19.74 50.42 -39.05
N ARG A 81 -19.54 50.55 -37.72
CA ARG A 81 -20.45 51.20 -36.73
C ARG A 81 -21.78 50.48 -36.43
N LYS A 82 -22.43 50.62 -35.28
CA LYS A 82 -22.23 51.10 -33.89
C LYS A 82 -23.60 50.86 -33.21
N ARG A 83 -23.62 50.87 -31.86
CA ARG A 83 -24.75 51.13 -30.94
C ARG A 83 -25.74 49.97 -30.73
N SER A 84 -26.38 49.76 -29.57
CA SER A 84 -26.21 50.15 -28.16
C SER A 84 -27.49 49.73 -27.43
N SER A 85 -27.38 49.15 -26.23
CA SER A 85 -28.30 49.18 -25.06
C SER A 85 -28.22 47.84 -24.31
N SER A 86 -28.31 47.71 -22.99
CA SER A 86 -28.31 48.64 -21.85
C SER A 86 -28.40 47.80 -20.57
N SER A 87 -27.72 48.24 -19.50
CA SER A 87 -28.10 48.18 -18.05
C SER A 87 -28.43 46.80 -17.42
N SER A 88 -28.07 46.43 -16.20
CA SER A 88 -27.70 47.11 -14.93
C SER A 88 -27.56 45.96 -13.88
N SER A 89 -26.85 46.00 -12.75
CA SER A 89 -26.04 47.00 -12.05
C SER A 89 -25.47 46.35 -10.77
N SER A 90 -24.25 46.78 -10.39
CA SER A 90 -23.73 47.09 -9.02
C SER A 90 -23.75 46.02 -7.92
N SER A 91 -22.74 45.87 -7.03
CA SER A 91 -21.65 46.76 -6.55
C SER A 91 -20.69 45.90 -5.72
N SER A 92 -19.38 45.84 -5.99
CA SER A 92 -18.26 46.66 -5.43
C SER A 92 -18.17 46.66 -3.90
N SER A 93 -17.03 46.28 -3.31
CA SER A 93 -15.90 47.22 -3.17
C SER A 93 -14.52 46.54 -3.05
N SER A 94 -13.61 47.03 -3.88
CA SER A 94 -12.17 46.82 -3.89
C SER A 94 -11.47 47.75 -2.91
N SER A 95 -10.20 47.47 -2.60
CA SER A 95 -9.12 48.46 -2.73
C SER A 95 -7.75 47.79 -2.72
N ASN A 96 -7.11 47.79 -3.88
CA ASN A 96 -5.66 47.70 -4.03
C ASN A 96 -5.02 49.01 -3.57
N ASN A 97 -3.75 48.96 -3.17
CA ASN A 97 -2.72 49.77 -3.84
C ASN A 97 -1.32 49.31 -3.45
N ASP A 98 -0.55 48.93 -4.47
CA ASP A 98 0.90 49.01 -4.49
C ASP A 98 1.33 50.48 -4.59
N THR A 99 2.48 50.82 -4.00
CA THR A 99 3.50 51.66 -4.67
C THR A 99 4.83 51.68 -3.88
N ASN A 100 5.90 51.78 -4.65
CA ASN A 100 7.31 51.68 -4.29
C ASN A 100 7.93 52.97 -3.68
N ASN A 101 9.05 52.74 -2.99
CA ASN A 101 10.35 53.47 -3.02
C ASN A 101 10.76 54.54 -1.97
N ARG A 102 11.98 54.30 -1.44
CA ARG A 102 13.15 55.20 -1.18
C ARG A 102 13.43 55.85 0.22
N THR A 103 14.56 55.39 0.78
CA THR A 103 15.79 56.14 1.24
C THR A 103 15.97 56.77 2.65
N LYS A 104 17.21 56.53 3.17
CA LYS A 104 18.07 57.27 4.16
C LYS A 104 17.70 57.21 5.66
N ASN A 105 18.59 57.29 6.67
CA ASN A 105 20.04 57.14 6.92
C ASN A 105 20.29 57.46 8.43
N MET A 106 21.38 56.96 9.05
CA MET A 106 22.06 57.41 10.31
C MET A 106 21.31 57.21 11.66
N GLN A 107 21.91 57.02 12.85
CA GLN A 107 23.29 56.98 13.35
C GLN A 107 23.29 56.35 14.76
N SER A 108 24.39 55.68 15.13
CA SER A 108 24.78 55.28 16.49
C SER A 108 25.30 56.48 17.32
N PRO A 109 25.58 56.29 18.64
CA PRO A 109 26.96 56.46 19.08
C PRO A 109 27.47 55.44 20.11
N GLN A 110 28.77 55.54 20.35
CA GLN A 110 29.78 54.61 20.88
C GLN A 110 30.48 55.25 22.09
N PHE A 111 31.06 54.49 23.04
CA PHE A 111 32.32 54.75 23.79
C PHE A 111 32.68 53.43 24.57
N GLN A 112 33.80 52.70 24.33
CA GLN A 112 35.22 52.87 24.78
C GLN A 112 35.40 52.71 26.33
N MET A 113 36.38 52.01 26.95
CA MET A 113 37.75 51.58 26.61
C MET A 113 38.34 50.52 27.60
N SER A 114 39.35 49.74 27.12
CA SER A 114 40.58 49.20 27.79
C SER A 114 40.47 48.14 28.91
N SER A 115 41.36 47.14 29.10
CA SER A 115 42.57 46.62 28.44
C SER A 115 42.99 45.27 29.09
N GLY A 116 43.77 44.42 28.40
CA GLY A 116 44.66 43.43 29.07
C GLY A 116 44.75 41.96 28.58
N ARG A 117 45.48 41.72 27.48
CA ARG A 117 46.39 40.58 27.17
C ARG A 117 45.97 39.08 27.37
N LYS A 118 45.98 38.30 26.28
CA LYS A 118 47.11 37.41 25.84
C LYS A 118 46.86 36.66 24.49
N ARG A 119 47.81 36.83 23.55
CA ARG A 119 48.42 35.89 22.56
C ARG A 119 47.47 35.02 21.69
N SER A 120 47.11 35.36 20.45
CA SER A 120 47.86 35.35 19.17
C SER A 120 48.21 33.95 18.57
N LYS A 121 47.40 33.47 17.61
CA LYS A 121 47.80 32.97 16.27
C LYS A 121 46.61 33.18 15.30
N LYS A 122 46.89 33.81 14.15
CA LYS A 122 45.92 34.41 13.18
C LYS A 122 45.19 33.36 12.33
N PRO A 123 43.92 33.65 11.93
CA PRO A 123 43.26 33.12 10.75
C PRO A 123 43.33 34.12 9.58
N ARG A 124 43.34 33.64 8.32
CA ARG A 124 43.13 34.49 7.12
C ARG A 124 42.26 33.82 6.06
N ARG A 125 40.96 34.09 6.20
CA ARG A 125 39.93 34.50 5.22
C ARG A 125 40.40 34.77 3.76
N ALA A 126 39.73 34.14 2.79
CA ALA A 126 39.28 34.74 1.51
C ALA A 126 38.18 33.84 0.91
N LYS A 127 36.92 34.28 0.96
CA LYS A 127 36.13 34.86 -0.15
C LYS A 127 35.68 33.85 -1.23
N ARG A 128 34.37 33.59 -1.17
CA ARG A 128 33.45 33.08 -2.22
C ARG A 128 33.82 33.51 -3.64
N ALA A 129 33.72 32.55 -4.57
CA ALA A 129 33.30 32.77 -5.95
C ALA A 129 32.51 31.54 -6.46
N ASN A 130 31.47 31.82 -7.24
CA ASN A 130 30.58 30.88 -7.94
C ASN A 130 31.30 29.67 -8.55
N LYS A 131 30.75 28.47 -8.36
CA LYS A 131 30.83 27.41 -9.39
C LYS A 131 29.52 26.62 -9.43
N LYS A 132 28.82 26.77 -10.55
CA LYS A 132 27.75 25.87 -11.03
C LYS A 132 28.18 24.41 -10.77
N MET A 133 27.34 23.63 -10.10
CA MET A 133 27.44 22.17 -10.18
C MET A 133 27.01 21.76 -11.58
N GLN A 134 28.00 21.57 -12.44
CA GLN A 134 27.88 20.77 -13.65
C GLN A 134 27.62 19.31 -13.23
N LEU A 135 26.70 18.64 -13.92
CA LEU A 135 26.64 17.18 -13.96
C LEU A 135 27.99 16.69 -14.49
N GLU A 136 28.80 16.06 -13.66
CA GLU A 136 29.93 15.26 -14.14
C GLU A 136 29.36 14.01 -14.81
N GLU A 137 29.63 13.88 -16.10
CA GLU A 137 29.39 12.63 -16.82
C GLU A 137 30.26 11.51 -16.21
N PRO A 138 29.70 10.32 -15.97
CA PRO A 138 30.44 9.23 -15.33
C PRO A 138 31.58 8.74 -16.25
N LYS A 139 32.75 8.52 -15.63
CA LYS A 139 33.96 7.98 -16.27
C LYS A 139 33.63 6.72 -17.12
N PRO A 140 34.22 6.57 -18.32
CA PRO A 140 33.90 5.50 -19.26
C PRO A 140 34.06 4.08 -18.69
N GLU A 141 34.97 3.87 -17.74
CA GLU A 141 35.16 2.57 -17.08
C GLU A 141 33.98 2.17 -16.17
N HIS A 142 33.25 3.13 -15.60
CA HIS A 142 32.09 2.86 -14.75
C HIS A 142 30.82 2.66 -15.59
N CYS A 143 30.68 3.37 -16.71
CA CYS A 143 29.67 3.09 -17.73
C CYS A 143 29.88 1.70 -18.33
N GLU A 144 31.11 1.32 -18.70
CA GLU A 144 31.39 -0.02 -19.24
C GLU A 144 31.02 -1.14 -18.26
N ARG A 145 31.19 -0.95 -16.95
CA ARG A 145 30.81 -1.97 -15.95
C ARG A 145 29.29 -2.07 -15.77
N LEU A 146 28.56 -0.96 -15.94
CA LEU A 146 27.10 -0.90 -15.98
C LEU A 146 26.55 -1.47 -17.31
N GLU A 147 27.21 -1.19 -18.43
CA GLU A 147 26.94 -1.73 -19.77
C GLU A 147 27.19 -3.23 -19.82
N LYS A 148 28.31 -3.71 -19.25
CA LYS A 148 28.63 -5.15 -19.10
C LYS A 148 27.65 -5.87 -18.14
N ARG A 149 27.00 -5.14 -17.23
CA ARG A 149 25.87 -5.66 -16.40
C ARG A 149 24.55 -5.66 -17.17
N ARG A 150 24.30 -4.66 -18.01
CA ARG A 150 23.12 -4.49 -18.86
C ARG A 150 23.11 -5.48 -20.04
N ASN A 151 24.26 -5.72 -20.65
CA ASN A 151 24.43 -6.60 -21.81
C ASN A 151 24.47 -8.10 -21.45
N ARG A 152 24.52 -8.45 -20.14
CA ARG A 152 24.23 -9.81 -19.69
C ARG A 152 22.75 -10.20 -19.84
N PHE A 153 21.86 -9.24 -20.08
CA PHE A 153 20.44 -9.47 -20.29
C PHE A 153 20.01 -9.42 -21.77
N THR A 154 20.95 -9.21 -22.70
CA THR A 154 20.62 -9.01 -24.13
C THR A 154 21.22 -10.04 -25.08
N ASN A 155 22.14 -10.90 -24.63
CA ASN A 155 22.73 -11.95 -25.48
C ASN A 155 22.36 -13.34 -24.96
N GLU A 156 21.86 -14.15 -25.88
CA GLU A 156 21.33 -15.50 -25.69
C GLU A 156 22.33 -16.46 -25.03
N THR A 157 22.18 -16.68 -23.73
CA THR A 157 22.31 -17.99 -23.04
C THR A 157 21.94 -17.78 -21.57
N THR A 158 20.68 -18.02 -21.20
CA THR A 158 20.19 -17.84 -19.83
C THR A 158 19.96 -19.19 -19.15
N PRO A 159 20.55 -19.45 -17.96
CA PRO A 159 20.08 -20.50 -17.06
C PRO A 159 18.72 -20.09 -16.47
N THR A 160 17.74 -20.99 -16.56
CA THR A 160 16.32 -20.74 -16.28
C THR A 160 16.08 -20.31 -14.82
N ILE A 161 15.90 -19.01 -14.63
CA ILE A 161 15.07 -18.47 -13.55
C ILE A 161 13.65 -18.47 -14.10
N ILE A 162 12.80 -19.35 -13.58
CA ILE A 162 11.43 -19.51 -14.09
C ILE A 162 10.65 -18.21 -13.81
N LYS A 163 10.37 -17.44 -14.87
CA LYS A 163 9.47 -16.30 -14.85
C LYS A 163 8.01 -16.79 -14.94
N PRO A 164 7.03 -16.05 -14.43
CA PRO A 164 5.61 -16.30 -14.72
C PRO A 164 5.39 -16.24 -16.24
N ILE A 165 4.75 -17.27 -16.79
CA ILE A 165 4.49 -17.38 -18.23
C ILE A 165 3.31 -16.45 -18.59
N GLN A 166 3.52 -15.54 -19.54
CA GLN A 166 2.49 -14.67 -20.12
C GLN A 166 1.44 -15.49 -20.89
N ALA A 167 0.19 -15.04 -20.86
CA ALA A 167 -0.92 -15.64 -21.60
C ALA A 167 -0.68 -15.58 -23.13
N PRO A 168 -1.00 -16.64 -23.89
CA PRO A 168 -0.87 -16.62 -25.34
C PRO A 168 -1.92 -15.70 -25.98
N SER A 169 -1.48 -14.89 -26.95
CA SER A 169 -2.32 -14.06 -27.81
C SER A 169 -3.21 -14.92 -28.73
N PRO A 170 -4.45 -14.50 -29.05
CA PRO A 170 -5.45 -15.34 -29.69
C PRO A 170 -5.34 -15.36 -31.22
N SER A 171 -4.19 -15.74 -31.78
CA SER A 171 -4.04 -15.91 -33.23
C SER A 171 -2.84 -16.77 -33.62
N SER A 172 -2.91 -18.07 -33.34
CA SER A 172 -2.23 -19.14 -34.11
C SER A 172 -2.60 -20.52 -33.53
N ILE A 173 -3.72 -21.08 -33.96
CA ILE A 173 -3.98 -22.52 -33.80
C ILE A 173 -3.15 -23.21 -34.89
N VAL A 174 -1.88 -23.48 -34.58
CA VAL A 174 -1.10 -24.49 -35.29
C VAL A 174 -1.02 -25.68 -34.35
N SER A 175 -1.68 -26.75 -34.76
CA SER A 175 -1.74 -28.03 -34.09
C SER A 175 -0.36 -28.67 -34.09
N ASP A 176 0.46 -28.34 -33.11
CA ASP A 176 1.70 -29.07 -32.84
C ASP A 176 1.46 -30.02 -31.67
N ASN A 177 1.42 -31.31 -31.98
CA ASN A 177 1.12 -32.41 -31.08
C ASN A 177 2.33 -32.69 -30.16
N THR A 178 2.79 -31.65 -29.44
CA THR A 178 3.80 -31.78 -28.39
C THR A 178 3.15 -32.56 -27.26
N LYS A 179 3.52 -33.83 -27.12
CA LYS A 179 3.12 -34.67 -25.99
C LYS A 179 3.40 -33.88 -24.71
N ALA A 180 2.35 -33.49 -23.98
CA ALA A 180 2.51 -32.86 -22.69
C ALA A 180 3.43 -33.76 -21.84
N LEU A 181 4.50 -33.17 -21.30
CA LEU A 181 5.44 -33.89 -20.46
C LEU A 181 4.67 -34.44 -19.26
N VAL A 182 4.58 -35.77 -19.15
CA VAL A 182 3.98 -36.46 -17.99
C VAL A 182 5.08 -37.15 -17.22
N GLY A 183 5.21 -36.81 -15.94
CA GLY A 183 6.21 -37.41 -15.06
C GLY A 183 5.88 -38.86 -14.70
N THR A 184 6.90 -39.64 -14.33
CA THR A 184 6.75 -41.06 -13.92
C THR A 184 7.21 -41.32 -12.48
N CYS A 185 7.73 -40.31 -11.78
CA CYS A 185 8.23 -40.43 -10.41
C CYS A 185 7.10 -40.80 -9.42
N GLN A 186 7.30 -41.86 -8.64
CA GLN A 186 6.34 -42.35 -7.64
C GLN A 186 6.64 -41.90 -6.20
N LYS A 187 7.73 -41.15 -5.99
CA LYS A 187 8.13 -40.71 -4.64
C LYS A 187 7.16 -39.66 -4.11
N LEU A 188 6.69 -39.82 -2.86
CA LEU A 188 5.86 -38.79 -2.22
C LEU A 188 6.70 -37.61 -1.75
N GLU A 189 7.86 -37.90 -1.17
CA GLU A 189 8.84 -36.91 -0.74
C GLU A 189 9.90 -36.71 -1.82
N LYS A 190 10.15 -35.45 -2.15
CA LYS A 190 11.16 -35.09 -3.15
C LYS A 190 11.68 -33.70 -2.88
N ASN A 191 12.99 -33.56 -2.72
CA ASN A 191 13.63 -32.27 -2.49
C ASN A 191 13.42 -31.34 -3.69
N TYR A 192 13.26 -30.04 -3.42
CA TYR A 192 13.20 -29.06 -4.49
C TYR A 192 14.58 -28.89 -5.13
N LEU A 193 14.65 -29.05 -6.45
CA LEU A 193 15.88 -28.88 -7.22
C LEU A 193 15.60 -27.88 -8.33
N ARG A 194 16.38 -26.80 -8.41
CA ARG A 194 16.23 -25.85 -9.50
C ARG A 194 16.58 -26.52 -10.82
N LEU A 195 15.67 -26.51 -11.79
CA LEU A 195 15.96 -27.04 -13.11
C LEU A 195 17.01 -26.16 -13.79
N THR A 196 18.19 -26.73 -14.06
CA THR A 196 19.27 -26.12 -14.83
C THR A 196 19.46 -26.79 -16.20
N SER A 197 18.68 -27.84 -16.48
CA SER A 197 18.70 -28.64 -17.71
C SER A 197 17.27 -29.01 -18.10
N GLU A 198 17.12 -29.66 -19.25
CA GLU A 198 15.87 -30.25 -19.68
C GLU A 198 15.33 -31.24 -18.62
N ALA A 199 14.01 -31.26 -18.46
CA ALA A 199 13.35 -31.93 -17.35
C ALA A 199 13.17 -33.42 -17.64
N ASP A 200 13.85 -34.29 -16.89
CA ASP A 200 13.70 -35.74 -17.02
C ASP A 200 12.34 -36.20 -16.45
N PRO A 201 11.47 -36.86 -17.24
CA PRO A 201 10.20 -37.43 -16.78
C PRO A 201 10.33 -38.31 -15.53
N SER A 202 11.46 -39.02 -15.37
CA SER A 202 11.70 -39.91 -14.22
C SER A 202 11.79 -39.16 -12.89
N THR A 203 12.09 -37.87 -12.93
CA THR A 203 12.26 -37.00 -11.76
C THR A 203 11.00 -36.22 -11.40
N ILE A 204 9.97 -36.24 -12.25
CA ILE A 204 8.74 -35.46 -12.11
C ILE A 204 7.59 -36.38 -11.67
N ARG A 205 6.80 -35.97 -10.68
CA ARG A 205 5.65 -36.77 -10.22
C ARG A 205 4.42 -36.53 -11.12
N PRO A 206 3.70 -37.57 -11.56
CA PRO A 206 2.42 -37.39 -12.25
C PRO A 206 1.34 -36.88 -11.27
N LEU A 207 0.24 -36.37 -11.81
CA LEU A 207 -0.85 -35.73 -11.04
C LEU A 207 -1.36 -36.58 -9.86
N SER A 208 -1.61 -37.87 -10.08
CA SER A 208 -2.10 -38.78 -9.02
C SER A 208 -1.12 -38.93 -7.85
N ILE A 209 0.18 -38.81 -8.12
CA ILE A 209 1.22 -38.84 -7.09
C ILE A 209 1.38 -37.47 -6.44
N LEU A 210 1.19 -36.37 -7.19
CA LEU A 210 1.18 -35.02 -6.63
C LEU A 210 0.05 -34.82 -5.62
N GLU A 211 -1.14 -35.33 -5.88
CA GLU A 211 -2.28 -35.28 -4.94
C GLU A 211 -1.98 -36.03 -3.64
N ARG A 212 -1.40 -37.22 -3.75
CA ARG A 212 -0.96 -38.02 -2.60
C ARG A 212 0.20 -37.37 -1.84
N ALA A 213 1.17 -36.83 -2.56
CA ALA A 213 2.32 -36.13 -1.99
C ALA A 213 1.88 -34.87 -1.23
N PHE A 214 0.97 -34.09 -1.81
CA PHE A 214 0.41 -32.90 -1.18
C PHE A 214 -0.31 -33.26 0.12
N SER A 215 -1.18 -34.27 0.09
CA SER A 215 -1.89 -34.76 1.29
C SER A 215 -0.91 -35.16 2.40
N PHE A 216 0.11 -35.94 2.05
CA PHE A 216 1.17 -36.36 2.96
C PHE A 216 1.96 -35.19 3.56
N VAL A 217 2.30 -34.19 2.74
CA VAL A 217 3.01 -32.98 3.20
C VAL A 217 2.13 -32.17 4.15
N MET A 218 0.82 -32.05 3.87
CA MET A 218 -0.12 -31.35 4.75
C MET A 218 -0.30 -32.07 6.09
N ASP A 219 -0.32 -33.40 6.12
CA ASP A 219 -0.33 -34.17 7.37
C ASP A 219 0.92 -33.92 8.21
N LYS A 220 2.10 -33.90 7.57
CA LYS A 220 3.36 -33.55 8.26
C LYS A 220 3.38 -32.12 8.77
N TYR A 221 2.82 -31.17 8.03
CA TYR A 221 2.70 -29.79 8.49
C TYR A 221 1.86 -29.70 9.76
N ARG A 222 0.70 -30.37 9.77
CA ARG A 222 -0.18 -30.43 10.95
C ARG A 222 0.49 -31.04 12.18
N LEU A 223 1.37 -32.03 12.00
CA LEU A 223 2.04 -32.70 13.11
C LEU A 223 3.22 -31.90 13.68
N ASN A 224 4.14 -31.45 12.80
CA ASN A 224 5.46 -30.98 13.23
C ASN A 224 5.70 -29.49 12.99
N LYS A 225 4.90 -28.84 12.12
CA LYS A 225 5.10 -27.44 11.67
C LYS A 225 6.54 -27.10 11.24
N ASP A 226 7.29 -28.07 10.74
CA ASP A 226 8.65 -27.85 10.23
C ASP A 226 8.60 -27.11 8.89
N TRP A 227 8.63 -25.79 8.93
CA TRP A 227 8.54 -24.96 7.73
C TRP A 227 9.71 -25.18 6.76
N SER A 228 10.91 -25.53 7.24
CA SER A 228 12.04 -25.75 6.33
C SER A 228 11.77 -26.94 5.42
N TYR A 229 11.31 -28.05 6.00
CA TYR A 229 10.90 -29.23 5.24
C TYR A 229 9.65 -28.95 4.38
N ILE A 230 8.61 -28.34 4.95
CA ILE A 230 7.34 -28.11 4.24
C ILE A 230 7.50 -27.16 3.06
N SER A 231 8.28 -26.08 3.23
CA SER A 231 8.56 -25.12 2.16
C SER A 231 9.29 -25.77 0.98
N ASP A 232 10.26 -26.66 1.26
CA ASP A 232 10.99 -27.41 0.25
C ASP A 232 10.06 -28.36 -0.52
N GLN A 233 9.25 -29.15 0.19
CA GLN A 233 8.31 -30.08 -0.44
C GLN A 233 7.24 -29.36 -1.28
N LEU A 234 6.69 -28.25 -0.80
CA LEU A 234 5.70 -27.47 -1.55
C LEU A 234 6.31 -26.79 -2.77
N LYS A 235 7.56 -26.33 -2.71
CA LYS A 235 8.30 -25.85 -3.90
C LYS A 235 8.46 -26.98 -4.93
N SER A 236 8.84 -28.17 -4.48
CA SER A 236 8.99 -29.35 -5.32
C SER A 236 7.68 -29.78 -5.99
N ILE A 237 6.55 -29.75 -5.27
CA ILE A 237 5.21 -30.07 -5.84
C ILE A 237 4.81 -29.04 -6.88
N ARG A 238 4.92 -27.74 -6.57
CA ARG A 238 4.57 -26.66 -7.51
C ARG A 238 5.44 -26.64 -8.75
N GLN A 239 6.72 -27.02 -8.62
CA GLN A 239 7.62 -27.17 -9.75
C GLN A 239 7.14 -28.29 -10.69
N ASP A 240 6.77 -29.45 -10.15
CA ASP A 240 6.25 -30.56 -10.98
C ASP A 240 4.95 -30.18 -11.70
N LEU A 241 4.05 -29.48 -11.03
CA LEU A 241 2.83 -28.95 -11.65
C LEU A 241 3.14 -28.00 -12.80
N MET A 242 4.10 -27.10 -12.59
CA MET A 242 4.50 -26.11 -13.58
C MET A 242 5.19 -26.74 -14.79
N VAL A 243 6.14 -27.65 -14.56
CA VAL A 243 6.89 -28.33 -15.63
C VAL A 243 5.96 -29.15 -16.53
N GLN A 244 4.93 -29.76 -15.95
CA GLN A 244 3.90 -30.50 -16.69
C GLN A 244 2.78 -29.60 -17.24
N SER A 245 2.85 -28.28 -17.01
CA SER A 245 1.82 -27.30 -17.40
C SER A 245 0.40 -27.62 -16.89
N ILE A 246 0.29 -28.28 -15.73
CA ILE A 246 -0.99 -28.61 -15.11
C ILE A 246 -1.57 -27.34 -14.49
N ARG A 247 -2.76 -26.93 -14.97
CA ARG A 247 -3.50 -25.75 -14.51
C ARG A 247 -4.95 -26.14 -14.25
N ASN A 248 -5.20 -26.69 -13.07
CA ASN A 248 -6.52 -27.16 -12.63
C ASN A 248 -6.79 -26.74 -11.19
N ASP A 249 -7.95 -27.13 -10.67
CA ASP A 249 -8.39 -26.78 -9.30
C ASP A 249 -7.43 -27.31 -8.23
N PHE A 250 -6.81 -28.47 -8.45
CA PHE A 250 -5.77 -28.99 -7.57
C PHE A 250 -4.54 -28.06 -7.54
N THR A 251 -4.15 -27.54 -8.69
CA THR A 251 -3.04 -26.58 -8.78
C THR A 251 -3.34 -25.33 -7.98
N VAL A 252 -4.55 -24.78 -8.11
CA VAL A 252 -5.02 -23.64 -7.31
C VAL A 252 -4.92 -23.96 -5.82
N LEU A 253 -5.47 -25.10 -5.37
CA LEU A 253 -5.42 -25.54 -3.98
C LEU A 253 -3.98 -25.59 -3.42
N VAL A 254 -3.03 -26.17 -4.17
CA VAL A 254 -1.63 -26.26 -3.75
C VAL A 254 -1.01 -24.87 -3.55
N TYR A 255 -1.30 -23.93 -4.46
CA TYR A 255 -0.79 -22.57 -4.35
C TYR A 255 -1.46 -21.78 -3.23
N GLU A 256 -2.77 -21.96 -3.02
CA GLU A 256 -3.51 -21.30 -1.95
C GLU A 256 -3.01 -21.75 -0.57
N GLU A 257 -2.91 -23.07 -0.35
CA GLU A 257 -2.41 -23.61 0.92
C GLU A 257 -0.96 -23.21 1.19
N ASN A 258 -0.08 -23.28 0.19
CA ASN A 258 1.29 -22.83 0.38
C ASN A 258 1.38 -21.32 0.68
N ALA A 259 0.53 -20.50 0.06
CA ALA A 259 0.48 -19.07 0.36
C ALA A 259 0.01 -18.80 1.79
N ARG A 260 -1.02 -19.51 2.27
CA ARG A 260 -1.52 -19.38 3.66
C ARG A 260 -0.44 -19.76 4.67
N ILE A 261 0.21 -20.92 4.48
CA ILE A 261 1.29 -21.37 5.37
C ILE A 261 2.47 -20.39 5.32
N ALA A 262 2.83 -19.88 4.14
CA ALA A 262 3.90 -18.89 4.02
C ALA A 262 3.57 -17.60 4.80
N LEU A 263 2.31 -17.16 4.83
CA LEU A 263 1.89 -16.04 5.67
C LEU A 263 1.98 -16.35 7.16
N GLU A 264 1.57 -17.55 7.59
CA GLU A 264 1.69 -18.01 8.99
C GLU A 264 3.15 -18.01 9.46
N MET A 265 4.06 -18.45 8.59
CA MET A 265 5.50 -18.55 8.89
C MET A 265 6.27 -17.24 8.63
N GLY A 266 5.62 -16.20 8.12
CA GLY A 266 6.25 -14.92 7.81
C GLY A 266 7.18 -14.95 6.58
N ASP A 267 7.09 -15.97 5.72
CA ASP A 267 7.89 -16.10 4.50
C ASP A 267 7.28 -15.29 3.35
N ARG A 268 7.63 -13.99 3.36
CA ARG A 268 7.14 -13.00 2.41
C ARG A 268 7.47 -13.35 0.96
N GLU A 269 8.63 -13.95 0.72
CA GLU A 269 9.09 -14.26 -0.63
C GLU A 269 8.28 -15.41 -1.23
N GLN A 270 8.11 -16.51 -0.47
CA GLN A 270 7.26 -17.62 -0.88
C GLN A 270 5.82 -17.19 -1.12
N PHE A 271 5.26 -16.39 -0.21
CA PHE A 271 3.91 -15.85 -0.37
C PHE A 271 3.77 -15.08 -1.69
N ASN A 272 4.71 -14.17 -1.98
CA ASN A 272 4.68 -13.37 -3.21
C ASN A 272 4.80 -14.22 -4.49
N GLN A 273 5.63 -15.27 -4.46
CA GLN A 273 5.72 -16.23 -5.55
C GLN A 273 4.38 -16.96 -5.77
N CYS A 274 3.71 -17.38 -4.70
CA CYS A 274 2.39 -18.00 -4.80
C CYS A 274 1.35 -17.03 -5.37
N GLN A 275 1.31 -15.80 -4.86
CA GLN A 275 0.37 -14.77 -5.29
C GLN A 275 0.45 -14.50 -6.80
N THR A 276 1.66 -14.40 -7.34
CA THR A 276 1.87 -14.13 -8.78
C THR A 276 1.31 -15.27 -9.64
N GLN A 277 1.45 -16.51 -9.19
CA GLN A 277 0.94 -17.68 -9.90
C GLN A 277 -0.58 -17.81 -9.75
N LEU A 278 -1.13 -17.54 -8.56
CA LEU A 278 -2.58 -17.55 -8.34
C LEU A 278 -3.30 -16.50 -9.19
N GLU A 279 -2.73 -15.31 -9.36
CA GLU A 279 -3.25 -14.30 -10.28
C GLU A 279 -3.41 -14.85 -11.70
N THR A 280 -2.38 -15.54 -12.20
CA THR A 280 -2.43 -16.17 -13.53
C THR A 280 -3.45 -17.32 -13.59
N LEU A 281 -3.57 -18.12 -12.52
CA LEU A 281 -4.53 -19.24 -12.48
C LEU A 281 -5.98 -18.74 -12.46
N TYR A 282 -6.29 -17.71 -11.68
CA TYR A 282 -7.62 -17.11 -11.63
C TYR A 282 -7.99 -16.42 -12.95
N ASP A 283 -7.05 -15.74 -13.59
CA ASP A 283 -7.26 -15.11 -14.90
C ASP A 283 -7.54 -16.15 -16.01
N ASN A 284 -6.99 -17.36 -15.87
CA ASN A 284 -7.25 -18.49 -16.77
C ASN A 284 -8.56 -19.25 -16.47
N GLY A 285 -9.40 -18.75 -15.56
CA GLY A 285 -10.71 -19.35 -15.26
C GLY A 285 -10.68 -20.62 -14.40
N CYS A 286 -9.54 -20.92 -13.74
CA CYS A 286 -9.48 -21.99 -12.73
C CYS A 286 -10.35 -21.63 -11.51
N ASN A 287 -10.57 -22.59 -10.60
CA ASN A 287 -11.37 -22.38 -9.38
C ASN A 287 -11.08 -21.04 -8.67
N ARG A 288 -12.15 -20.29 -8.37
CA ARG A 288 -12.12 -18.96 -7.74
C ARG A 288 -12.80 -18.92 -6.36
N THR A 289 -12.98 -20.06 -5.69
CA THR A 289 -13.64 -20.14 -4.38
C THR A 289 -13.04 -19.16 -3.36
N HIS A 290 -11.70 -19.05 -3.31
CA HIS A 290 -11.01 -18.17 -2.35
C HIS A 290 -10.51 -16.86 -2.98
N LEU A 291 -11.06 -16.46 -4.12
CA LEU A 291 -10.65 -15.24 -4.82
C LEU A 291 -10.66 -14.01 -3.90
N ASN A 292 -11.73 -13.84 -3.12
CA ASN A 292 -11.93 -12.67 -2.25
C ASN A 292 -10.83 -12.56 -1.18
N GLU A 293 -10.44 -13.70 -0.59
CA GLU A 293 -9.35 -13.81 0.36
C GLU A 293 -8.03 -13.36 -0.27
N PHE A 294 -7.69 -13.90 -1.44
CA PHE A 294 -6.45 -13.57 -2.14
C PHE A 294 -6.42 -12.15 -2.71
N LEU A 295 -7.59 -11.57 -3.04
CA LEU A 295 -7.73 -10.15 -3.37
C LEU A 295 -7.35 -9.26 -2.19
N ILE A 296 -7.82 -9.60 -0.97
CA ILE A 296 -7.46 -8.88 0.26
C ILE A 296 -5.94 -8.95 0.47
N TYR A 297 -5.35 -10.14 0.38
CA TYR A 297 -3.90 -10.28 0.59
C TYR A 297 -3.11 -9.49 -0.45
N ARG A 298 -3.56 -9.48 -1.71
CA ARG A 298 -2.94 -8.72 -2.79
C ARG A 298 -3.04 -7.21 -2.57
N LEU A 299 -4.19 -6.73 -2.09
CA LEU A 299 -4.38 -5.33 -1.74
C LEU A 299 -3.44 -4.90 -0.61
N LEU A 300 -3.46 -5.62 0.51
CA LEU A 300 -2.65 -5.30 1.69
C LEU A 300 -1.15 -5.37 1.39
N TYR A 301 -0.72 -6.35 0.60
CA TYR A 301 0.68 -6.50 0.19
C TYR A 301 1.15 -5.41 -0.79
N SER A 302 0.29 -5.00 -1.71
CA SER A 302 0.61 -3.89 -2.63
C SER A 302 0.72 -2.56 -1.89
N LEU A 303 -0.10 -2.38 -0.85
CA LEU A 303 -0.03 -1.22 0.03
C LEU A 303 1.27 -1.19 0.86
N LEU A 304 1.69 -2.34 1.40
CA LEU A 304 3.00 -2.51 2.04
C LEU A 304 4.15 -2.03 1.14
N LEU A 305 4.10 -2.39 -0.13
CA LEU A 305 5.12 -2.02 -1.12
C LEU A 305 5.00 -0.58 -1.63
N ASN A 306 3.99 0.20 -1.19
CA ASN A 306 3.62 1.49 -1.75
C ASN A 306 3.44 1.46 -3.28
N ASP A 307 3.00 0.32 -3.82
CA ASP A 307 2.71 0.17 -5.25
C ASP A 307 1.29 0.65 -5.54
N TYR A 308 1.15 1.98 -5.65
CA TYR A 308 -0.14 2.61 -5.91
C TYR A 308 -0.76 2.19 -7.25
N LYS A 309 0.06 1.85 -8.25
CA LYS A 309 -0.42 1.40 -9.55
C LYS A 309 -1.10 0.03 -9.41
N LYS A 310 -0.40 -0.93 -8.80
CA LYS A 310 -0.97 -2.26 -8.53
C LYS A 310 -2.17 -2.18 -7.61
N THR A 311 -2.10 -1.34 -6.57
CA THR A 311 -3.22 -1.08 -5.65
C THR A 311 -4.47 -0.61 -6.41
N ASN A 312 -4.34 0.37 -7.29
CA ASN A 312 -5.49 0.89 -8.06
C ASN A 312 -6.10 -0.18 -8.99
N ARG A 313 -5.27 -1.04 -9.62
CA ARG A 313 -5.79 -2.18 -10.41
C ARG A 313 -6.63 -3.11 -9.54
N ILE A 314 -6.13 -3.47 -8.35
CA ILE A 314 -6.83 -4.39 -7.44
C ILE A 314 -8.15 -3.77 -6.94
N LEU A 315 -8.20 -2.45 -6.73
CA LEU A 315 -9.44 -1.78 -6.34
C LEU A 315 -10.54 -1.93 -7.40
N ILE A 316 -10.19 -1.92 -8.70
CA ILE A 316 -11.15 -2.16 -9.79
C ILE A 316 -11.68 -3.60 -9.73
N ASP A 317 -10.80 -4.58 -9.49
CA ASP A 317 -11.19 -5.97 -9.33
C ASP A 317 -12.14 -6.15 -8.13
N ILE A 318 -11.85 -5.47 -7.01
CA ILE A 318 -12.69 -5.47 -5.81
C ILE A 318 -14.07 -4.85 -6.09
N ASP A 319 -14.13 -3.72 -6.79
CA ASP A 319 -15.40 -3.08 -7.14
C ASP A 319 -16.27 -4.03 -7.99
N THR A 320 -15.65 -4.74 -8.94
CA THR A 320 -16.33 -5.74 -9.77
C THR A 320 -16.92 -6.87 -8.91
N VAL A 321 -16.14 -7.40 -7.96
CA VAL A 321 -16.58 -8.45 -7.01
C VAL A 321 -17.74 -7.95 -6.15
N LYS A 322 -17.67 -6.71 -5.64
CA LYS A 322 -18.72 -6.14 -4.80
C LYS A 322 -20.01 -5.89 -5.57
N ILE A 323 -19.94 -5.42 -6.82
CA ILE A 323 -21.10 -5.27 -7.70
C ILE A 323 -21.76 -6.63 -7.95
N ALA A 324 -20.97 -7.65 -8.28
CA ALA A 324 -21.48 -9.00 -8.49
C ALA A 324 -22.10 -9.60 -7.22
N ALA A 325 -21.50 -9.36 -6.05
CA ALA A 325 -22.08 -9.79 -4.78
C ALA A 325 -23.41 -9.09 -4.50
N ALA A 326 -23.54 -7.80 -4.83
CA ALA A 326 -24.78 -7.06 -4.67
C ALA A 326 -25.89 -7.56 -5.60
N ALA A 327 -25.58 -7.82 -6.87
CA ALA A 327 -26.54 -8.39 -7.81
C ALA A 327 -27.06 -9.77 -7.37
N ASN A 328 -26.21 -10.56 -6.70
CA ASN A 328 -26.56 -11.90 -6.21
C ASN A 328 -27.16 -11.92 -4.78
N GLY A 329 -27.47 -10.75 -4.19
CA GLY A 329 -27.99 -10.66 -2.82
C GLY A 329 -27.00 -11.07 -1.72
N LYS A 330 -25.71 -11.19 -2.05
CA LYS A 330 -24.62 -11.60 -1.16
C LYS A 330 -23.82 -10.43 -0.57
N SER A 331 -24.34 -9.20 -0.61
CA SER A 331 -23.64 -8.00 -0.11
C SER A 331 -23.23 -8.06 1.37
N LYS A 332 -23.86 -8.93 2.17
CA LYS A 332 -23.59 -9.11 3.60
C LYS A 332 -22.84 -10.41 3.91
N SER A 333 -22.20 -11.03 2.91
CA SER A 333 -21.38 -12.21 3.18
C SER A 333 -20.12 -11.81 3.98
N LYS A 334 -19.60 -12.75 4.79
CA LYS A 334 -18.35 -12.54 5.56
C LYS A 334 -17.19 -12.14 4.67
N ASP A 335 -17.12 -12.66 3.44
CA ASP A 335 -16.05 -12.31 2.50
C ASP A 335 -16.09 -10.83 2.09
N ILE A 336 -17.30 -10.29 1.87
CA ILE A 336 -17.46 -8.86 1.55
C ILE A 336 -17.15 -8.00 2.78
N GLU A 337 -17.52 -8.43 3.98
CA GLU A 337 -17.15 -7.77 5.23
C GLU A 337 -15.62 -7.70 5.40
N HIS A 338 -14.90 -8.80 5.12
CA HIS A 338 -13.44 -8.81 5.16
C HIS A 338 -12.82 -7.88 4.10
N ILE A 339 -13.41 -7.81 2.90
CA ILE A 339 -13.00 -6.84 1.87
C ILE A 339 -13.21 -5.41 2.37
N ASP A 340 -14.36 -5.13 2.99
CA ASP A 340 -14.67 -3.80 3.53
C ASP A 340 -13.69 -3.39 4.62
N LEU A 341 -13.31 -4.29 5.52
CA LEU A 341 -12.27 -4.04 6.52
C LEU A 341 -10.92 -3.72 5.87
N ALA A 342 -10.52 -4.46 4.83
CA ALA A 342 -9.27 -4.20 4.11
C ALA A 342 -9.28 -2.85 3.39
N LEU A 343 -10.40 -2.47 2.78
CA LEU A 343 -10.59 -1.15 2.17
C LEU A 343 -10.54 -0.05 3.23
N GLU A 344 -11.18 -0.25 4.38
CA GLU A 344 -11.17 0.70 5.49
C GLU A 344 -9.74 0.91 6.02
N LEU A 345 -8.96 -0.17 6.16
CA LEU A 345 -7.55 -0.09 6.52
C LEU A 345 -6.75 0.76 5.52
N CYS A 346 -7.00 0.58 4.22
CA CYS A 346 -6.38 1.40 3.17
C CYS A 346 -6.75 2.88 3.32
N THR A 347 -8.01 3.19 3.66
CA THR A 347 -8.43 4.59 3.90
C THR A 347 -7.75 5.18 5.13
N ALA A 348 -7.63 4.42 6.22
CA ALA A 348 -6.97 4.85 7.44
C ALA A 348 -5.50 5.21 7.18
N ILE A 349 -4.78 4.37 6.42
CA ILE A 349 -3.40 4.62 6.01
C ILE A 349 -3.29 5.89 5.17
N ARG A 350 -4.16 6.04 4.14
CA ARG A 350 -4.15 7.21 3.25
C ARG A 350 -4.43 8.52 4.01
N ARG A 351 -5.36 8.49 4.95
CA ARG A 351 -5.71 9.65 5.82
C ARG A 351 -4.73 9.87 6.97
N LYS A 352 -3.71 9.02 7.11
CA LYS A 352 -2.78 8.98 8.26
C LYS A 352 -3.51 8.87 9.61
N ASN A 353 -4.71 8.30 9.62
CA ASN A 353 -5.45 8.01 10.84
C ASN A 353 -5.02 6.65 11.37
N TYR A 354 -3.85 6.64 12.02
CA TYR A 354 -3.24 5.41 12.48
C TYR A 354 -3.93 4.80 13.71
N ILE A 355 -4.69 5.59 14.48
CA ILE A 355 -5.52 5.04 15.57
C ILE A 355 -6.65 4.18 14.99
N HIS A 356 -7.33 4.69 13.96
CA HIS A 356 -8.34 3.92 13.25
C HIS A 356 -7.75 2.68 12.56
N PHE A 357 -6.53 2.80 12.01
CA PHE A 357 -5.78 1.66 11.49
C PHE A 357 -5.62 0.54 12.54
N PHE A 358 -5.22 0.86 13.78
CA PHE A 358 -5.05 -0.15 14.82
C PHE A 358 -6.38 -0.74 15.31
N ILE A 359 -7.47 0.02 15.27
CA ILE A 359 -8.82 -0.50 15.54
C ILE A 359 -9.19 -1.55 14.49
N ILE A 360 -9.03 -1.23 13.19
CA ILE A 360 -9.34 -2.16 12.10
C ILE A 360 -8.42 -3.37 12.13
N TYR A 361 -7.12 -3.16 12.40
CA TYR A 361 -6.14 -4.24 12.49
C TYR A 361 -6.55 -5.33 13.50
N ARG A 362 -7.15 -4.97 14.64
CA ARG A 362 -7.66 -5.94 15.62
C ARG A 362 -8.86 -6.75 15.12
N SER A 363 -9.59 -6.22 14.13
CA SER A 363 -10.76 -6.85 13.54
C SER A 363 -10.46 -7.63 12.25
N LEU A 364 -9.22 -7.59 11.75
CA LEU A 364 -8.84 -8.28 10.52
C LEU A 364 -8.79 -9.81 10.72
N PRO A 365 -9.12 -10.60 9.68
CA PRO A 365 -8.88 -12.04 9.66
C PRO A 365 -7.43 -12.39 9.99
N GLN A 366 -7.20 -13.52 10.67
CA GLN A 366 -5.89 -13.90 11.21
C GLN A 366 -4.73 -13.77 10.19
N LEU A 367 -4.88 -14.40 9.02
CA LEU A 367 -3.85 -14.37 7.97
C LEU A 367 -3.67 -12.99 7.33
N ALA A 368 -4.73 -12.17 7.25
CA ALA A 368 -4.62 -10.78 6.81
C ALA A 368 -3.81 -9.95 7.82
N SER A 369 -4.01 -10.20 9.12
CA SER A 369 -3.25 -9.58 10.20
C SER A 369 -1.77 -9.98 10.16
N CYS A 370 -1.45 -11.25 9.85
CA CYS A 370 -0.06 -11.69 9.61
C CYS A 370 0.64 -10.86 8.54
N LEU A 371 -0.09 -10.52 7.46
CA LEU A 371 0.45 -9.69 6.39
C LEU A 371 0.71 -8.24 6.86
N VAL A 372 -0.22 -7.66 7.61
CA VAL A 372 -0.06 -6.32 8.22
C VAL A 372 1.11 -6.28 9.21
N ASN A 373 1.33 -7.37 9.95
CA ASN A 373 2.44 -7.49 10.90
C ASN A 373 3.82 -7.34 10.27
N LEU A 374 3.97 -7.60 8.97
CA LEU A 374 5.23 -7.38 8.25
C LEU A 374 5.68 -5.91 8.25
N PHE A 375 4.79 -4.97 8.56
CA PHE A 375 5.07 -3.52 8.51
C PHE A 375 4.38 -2.70 9.60
N ILE A 376 3.78 -3.36 10.59
CA ILE A 376 3.05 -2.71 11.67
C ILE A 376 3.92 -1.70 12.44
N ASP A 377 5.22 -1.99 12.59
CA ASP A 377 6.16 -1.14 13.33
C ASP A 377 6.39 0.21 12.64
N ILE A 378 6.21 0.30 11.32
CA ILE A 378 6.25 1.57 10.59
C ILE A 378 5.19 2.51 11.16
N TYR A 379 3.95 2.01 11.34
CA TYR A 379 2.85 2.82 11.85
C TYR A 379 2.92 3.03 13.35
N ARG A 380 3.39 2.04 14.12
CA ARG A 380 3.65 2.22 15.57
C ARG A 380 4.62 3.38 15.79
N LYS A 381 5.70 3.43 15.01
CA LYS A 381 6.67 4.53 15.06
C LYS A 381 6.04 5.89 14.72
N GLN A 382 5.17 5.95 13.71
CA GLN A 382 4.48 7.20 13.35
C GLN A 382 3.56 7.70 14.46
N VAL A 383 2.81 6.80 15.11
CA VAL A 383 1.94 7.17 16.23
C VAL A 383 2.76 7.58 17.45
N LEU A 384 3.80 6.82 17.80
CA LEU A 384 4.70 7.17 18.90
C LEU A 384 5.31 8.57 18.70
N LYS A 385 5.70 8.90 17.46
CA LYS A 385 6.15 10.24 17.10
C LYS A 385 5.06 11.29 17.36
N ALA A 386 3.82 11.05 16.99
CA ALA A 386 2.74 11.99 17.29
C ALA A 386 2.50 12.16 18.81
N LEU A 387 2.50 11.05 19.56
CA LEU A 387 2.24 11.04 21.00
C LEU A 387 3.29 11.82 21.79
N VAL A 388 4.56 11.57 21.49
CA VAL A 388 5.71 12.17 22.19
C VAL A 388 5.75 13.70 22.04
N TRP A 389 5.27 14.23 20.90
CA TRP A 389 5.16 15.67 20.70
C TRP A 389 3.88 16.26 21.28
N GLY A 390 2.77 15.52 21.27
CA GLY A 390 1.46 15.99 21.75
C GLY A 390 1.26 15.95 23.28
N PHE A 391 1.86 14.98 23.98
CA PHE A 391 1.51 14.66 25.38
C PHE A 391 2.72 14.69 26.34
N ALA A 392 3.60 15.68 26.25
CA ALA A 392 4.67 15.83 27.25
C ALA A 392 4.13 16.31 28.61
N PRO A 393 4.71 15.90 29.76
CA PRO A 393 6.03 15.28 29.90
C PRO A 393 6.08 13.74 29.83
N SER A 394 5.00 13.04 30.17
CA SER A 394 4.94 11.58 30.20
C SER A 394 3.64 11.04 29.59
N PHE A 395 3.66 9.78 29.14
CA PHE A 395 2.46 9.11 28.62
C PHE A 395 2.38 7.65 29.10
N PRO A 396 1.24 7.17 29.61
CA PRO A 396 1.12 5.83 30.20
C PRO A 396 1.35 4.69 29.21
N ILE A 397 2.09 3.65 29.62
CA ILE A 397 2.32 2.47 28.77
C ILE A 397 1.04 1.73 28.46
N GLU A 398 0.11 1.63 29.40
CA GLU A 398 -1.16 0.93 29.20
C GLU A 398 -1.94 1.52 28.01
N ALA A 399 -2.00 2.86 27.91
CA ALA A 399 -2.62 3.54 26.79
C ALA A 399 -1.90 3.23 25.47
N ILE A 400 -0.56 3.20 25.45
CA ILE A 400 0.23 2.84 24.25
C ILE A 400 -0.06 1.40 23.84
N THR A 401 -0.06 0.46 24.80
CA THR A 401 -0.32 -0.96 24.57
C THR A 401 -1.67 -1.16 23.89
N GLN A 402 -2.71 -0.50 24.41
CA GLN A 402 -4.06 -0.56 23.86
C GLN A 402 -4.14 0.11 22.48
N MET A 403 -3.62 1.33 22.34
CA MET A 403 -3.71 2.12 21.10
C MET A 403 -2.91 1.52 19.93
N LEU A 404 -1.77 0.88 20.20
CA LEU A 404 -0.84 0.37 19.18
C LEU A 404 -0.94 -1.15 18.96
N ALA A 405 -2.01 -1.75 19.48
CA ALA A 405 -2.28 -3.18 19.34
C ALA A 405 -1.11 -4.08 19.72
N TYR A 406 -0.51 -3.83 20.89
CA TYR A 406 0.39 -4.80 21.52
C TYR A 406 -0.42 -5.85 22.27
N GLU A 407 0.13 -7.05 22.36
CA GLU A 407 -0.47 -8.18 23.07
C GLU A 407 -0.40 -8.00 24.60
N SER A 408 0.68 -7.41 25.10
CA SER A 408 0.87 -7.14 26.54
C SER A 408 1.71 -5.90 26.79
N ASN A 409 1.59 -5.36 28.01
CA ASN A 409 2.44 -4.26 28.48
C ASN A 409 3.93 -4.62 28.45
N GLU A 410 4.28 -5.88 28.71
CA GLU A 410 5.67 -6.35 28.69
C GLU A 410 6.26 -6.34 27.28
N ILE A 411 5.49 -6.78 26.27
CA ILE A 411 5.94 -6.76 24.87
C ILE A 411 6.09 -5.32 24.40
N CYS A 412 5.13 -4.45 24.76
CA CYS A 412 5.21 -3.02 24.52
C CYS A 412 6.48 -2.42 25.14
N GLN A 413 6.75 -2.67 26.43
CA GLN A 413 7.96 -2.20 27.12
C GLN A 413 9.25 -2.67 26.46
N LYS A 414 9.34 -3.96 26.11
CA LYS A 414 10.52 -4.52 25.42
C LYS A 414 10.76 -3.85 24.06
N HIS A 415 9.70 -3.64 23.29
CA HIS A 415 9.81 -2.97 22.00
C HIS A 415 10.17 -1.49 22.13
N LEU A 416 9.57 -0.75 23.07
CA LEU A 416 9.94 0.65 23.32
C LEU A 416 11.40 0.76 23.79
N SER A 417 11.84 -0.15 24.66
CA SER A 417 13.22 -0.20 25.14
C SER A 417 14.21 -0.50 24.00
N SER A 418 13.87 -1.38 23.05
CA SER A 418 14.72 -1.64 21.88
C SER A 418 14.85 -0.45 20.94
N LEU A 419 13.87 0.47 20.95
CA LEU A 419 13.93 1.76 20.27
C LEU A 419 14.77 2.80 21.02
N GLY A 420 15.21 2.50 22.24
CA GLY A 420 15.98 3.38 23.13
C GLY A 420 15.13 4.31 23.99
N ILE A 421 13.80 4.12 24.02
CA ILE A 421 12.84 4.98 24.74
C ILE A 421 13.00 4.78 26.25
N THR A 422 13.12 5.89 26.98
CA THR A 422 13.24 5.86 28.44
C THR A 422 11.87 5.66 29.09
N LEU A 423 11.79 4.66 29.96
CA LEU A 423 10.60 4.37 30.76
C LEU A 423 10.77 4.97 32.16
N ILE A 424 9.71 5.59 32.66
CA ILE A 424 9.61 6.13 34.02
C ILE A 424 8.64 5.21 34.78
N ASP A 425 9.08 4.71 35.92
CA ASP A 425 8.19 4.00 36.85
C ASP A 425 7.64 5.00 37.86
N GLU A 426 6.37 5.38 37.69
CA GLU A 426 5.68 6.22 38.66
C GLU A 426 4.97 5.29 39.65
N SER A 427 5.55 5.13 40.84
CA SER A 427 5.14 4.19 41.91
C SER A 427 3.64 4.12 42.28
N LEU A 428 2.81 5.06 41.83
CA LEU A 428 1.37 5.14 42.07
C LEU A 428 0.51 5.11 40.78
N SER A 429 1.07 5.43 39.62
CA SER A 429 0.37 5.58 38.32
C SER A 429 0.80 4.54 37.28
N GLY A 430 1.79 3.71 37.60
CA GLY A 430 2.33 2.67 36.72
C GLY A 430 3.42 3.20 35.78
N VAL A 431 3.88 2.33 34.89
CA VAL A 431 4.99 2.65 33.99
C VAL A 431 4.53 3.57 32.86
N SER A 432 5.26 4.66 32.64
CA SER A 432 5.04 5.65 31.58
C SER A 432 6.28 5.85 30.72
N ILE A 433 6.14 6.38 29.51
CA ILE A 433 7.30 6.84 28.71
C ILE A 433 7.65 8.29 29.08
N ASP A 434 8.94 8.62 29.08
CA ASP A 434 9.39 10.02 29.13
C ASP A 434 9.28 10.64 27.73
N CYS A 435 8.22 11.42 27.47
CA CYS A 435 8.03 12.07 26.19
C CYS A 435 9.15 13.08 25.90
N ARG A 436 9.68 13.80 26.89
CA ARG A 436 10.73 14.81 26.62
C ARG A 436 12.05 14.16 26.23
N ALA A 437 12.51 13.15 26.98
CA ALA A 437 13.72 12.41 26.65
C ALA A 437 13.57 11.69 25.30
N THR A 438 12.37 11.18 25.00
CA THR A 438 12.09 10.45 23.76
C THR A 438 12.15 11.32 22.51
N ARG A 439 11.83 12.63 22.59
CA ARG A 439 11.95 13.54 21.44
C ARG A 439 13.35 13.54 20.85
N ALA A 440 14.38 13.56 21.70
CA ALA A 440 15.78 13.57 21.27
C ALA A 440 16.17 12.30 20.47
N ILE A 441 15.47 11.19 20.68
CA ILE A 441 15.70 9.92 19.96
C ILE A 441 15.15 10.02 18.54
N PHE A 442 13.96 10.60 18.39
CA PHE A 442 13.30 10.75 17.09
C PHE A 442 13.80 11.96 16.27
N GLU A 443 14.58 12.87 16.87
CA GLU A 443 15.26 13.96 16.14
C GLU A 443 16.63 13.57 15.58
N LYS A 444 17.29 12.55 16.16
CA LYS A 444 18.63 12.08 15.75
C LYS A 444 18.62 11.04 14.62
N LYS A 445 17.44 10.57 14.19
CA LYS A 445 17.23 9.54 13.17
C LYS A 445 16.19 10.02 12.17
#